data_AF-A0AAU6E3Q2-F1
#
_entry.id   AF-A0AAU6E3Q2-F1
#
_cell.length_a   1.000
_cell.length_b   1.000
_cell.length_c   1.000
_cell.angle_alpha   90.00
_cell.angle_beta   90.00
_cell.angle_gamma   90.00
#
_symmetry.space_group_name_H-M   'P 1'
#
loop_
_entity.id
_entity.type
_entity.pdbx_description
1 polymer ?
#
loop_
_entity_poly.entity_id
_entity_poly.type
_entity_poly.pdbx_seq_one_letter_code
_entity_poly.pdbx_strand_id
1 'polypeptide(L)'
;MKPSTLIGLGLAAAGVCAAAVVLAGAVGESPPVPATCPQRWDSDDIGGWVPAAADIDGVEESLVPGSPVKALICAYPGDNTRPGRERLAGSRTLTDQASAMARDLAYLPVAGADVGHGCTAMGGPMTNYLIRFAYPDGRALWVGAAEEVNRCGRITNGTASSNSYAGPAITTAYKNGIWRPVPPEDPCRGPGDRRGQDELLVPGRPGRLTVCRDATYSRPPYRKRHNRDIARALAATLNSLDTVPSENTCKGLGATSERGIRLIFDYPEGPAAAVNISMNCAPAINNGLLQADLSAPVRDQILRLAPP
;
A
#
# COMPACT_ATOMS: atom_id res chain seq x y z
N MET A 1 -74.13 46.65 -55.81
CA MET A 1 -74.45 45.21 -55.66
C MET A 1 -73.55 44.62 -54.57
N LYS A 2 -74.13 44.08 -53.50
CA LYS A 2 -73.51 43.03 -52.65
C LYS A 2 -73.38 41.74 -53.51
N PRO A 3 -72.58 40.68 -53.20
CA PRO A 3 -72.19 40.24 -51.84
C PRO A 3 -70.82 39.50 -51.66
N SER A 4 -70.55 39.14 -50.39
CA SER A 4 -69.95 37.88 -49.86
C SER A 4 -68.44 37.52 -49.89
N THR A 5 -67.85 37.56 -48.67
CA THR A 5 -67.18 36.48 -47.89
C THR A 5 -65.96 35.70 -48.44
N LEU A 6 -64.83 35.71 -47.71
CA LEU A 6 -64.27 34.51 -47.02
C LEU A 6 -63.05 34.82 -46.13
N ILE A 7 -62.96 34.02 -45.08
CA ILE A 7 -62.08 34.01 -43.90
C ILE A 7 -60.74 33.31 -44.21
N GLY A 8 -59.65 33.73 -43.58
CA GLY A 8 -58.40 32.97 -43.52
C GLY A 8 -57.46 33.45 -42.41
N LEU A 9 -57.31 32.63 -41.36
CA LEU A 9 -56.47 32.83 -40.17
C LEU A 9 -54.96 32.85 -40.48
N GLY A 10 -54.20 33.63 -39.70
CA GLY A 10 -52.74 33.49 -39.55
C GLY A 10 -52.32 33.90 -38.13
N LEU A 11 -52.04 32.90 -37.28
CA LEU A 11 -51.59 33.04 -35.89
C LEU A 11 -50.17 33.64 -35.80
N ALA A 12 -49.99 34.58 -34.87
CA ALA A 12 -48.71 35.15 -34.48
C ALA A 12 -47.99 34.26 -33.46
N ALA A 13 -46.71 33.95 -33.70
CA ALA A 13 -45.82 33.36 -32.71
C ALA A 13 -44.95 34.46 -32.09
N ALA A 14 -45.21 34.81 -30.83
CA ALA A 14 -44.36 35.69 -30.04
C ALA A 14 -43.30 34.85 -29.32
N GLY A 15 -42.03 35.07 -29.65
CA GLY A 15 -40.90 34.44 -28.99
C GLY A 15 -40.67 35.04 -27.59
N VAL A 16 -40.72 34.20 -26.57
CA VAL A 16 -40.32 34.54 -25.20
C VAL A 16 -38.84 34.22 -25.05
N CYS A 17 -38.00 35.25 -24.86
CA CYS A 17 -36.61 35.08 -24.46
C CYS A 17 -36.55 34.69 -22.98
N ALA A 18 -36.23 33.43 -22.69
CA ALA A 18 -35.88 32.99 -21.35
C ALA A 18 -34.39 33.29 -21.09
N ALA A 19 -34.13 34.19 -20.14
CA ALA A 19 -32.78 34.40 -19.62
C ALA A 19 -32.35 33.15 -18.83
N ALA A 20 -31.38 32.42 -19.36
CA ALA A 20 -30.74 31.33 -18.65
C ALA A 20 -29.85 31.92 -17.55
N VAL A 21 -30.31 31.85 -16.31
CA VAL A 21 -29.47 32.08 -15.13
C VAL A 21 -28.53 30.88 -15.04
N VAL A 22 -27.27 31.08 -15.42
CA VAL A 22 -26.19 30.12 -15.16
C VAL A 22 -25.94 30.14 -13.66
N LEU A 23 -26.56 29.19 -12.95
CA LEU A 23 -26.18 28.86 -11.58
C LEU A 23 -24.76 28.28 -11.67
N ALA A 24 -23.78 29.10 -11.29
CA ALA A 24 -22.45 28.61 -10.96
C ALA A 24 -22.61 27.64 -9.79
N GLY A 25 -22.68 26.35 -10.08
CA GLY A 25 -22.62 25.30 -9.07
C GLY A 25 -21.28 25.42 -8.38
N ALA A 26 -21.31 25.79 -7.10
CA ALA A 26 -20.17 25.60 -6.22
C ALA A 26 -19.77 24.13 -6.32
N VAL A 27 -18.52 23.88 -6.72
CA VAL A 27 -17.87 22.57 -6.60
C VAL A 27 -18.09 22.14 -5.16
N GLY A 28 -18.87 21.08 -4.97
CA GLY A 28 -19.25 20.60 -3.64
C GLY A 28 -18.00 20.24 -2.87
N GLU A 29 -17.69 21.02 -1.84
CA GLU A 29 -16.61 20.74 -0.91
C GLU A 29 -16.89 19.38 -0.26
N SER A 30 -15.98 18.42 -0.44
CA SER A 30 -16.07 17.09 0.16
C SER A 30 -16.33 17.24 1.68
N PRO A 31 -17.22 16.43 2.28
CA PRO A 31 -17.53 16.56 3.69
C PRO A 31 -16.25 16.43 4.53
N PRO A 32 -16.06 17.28 5.55
CA PRO A 32 -14.85 17.25 6.36
C PRO A 32 -14.69 15.90 7.06
N VAL A 33 -13.48 15.36 6.99
CA VAL A 33 -13.12 14.08 7.60
C VAL A 33 -13.41 14.10 9.12
N PRO A 34 -14.32 13.25 9.65
CA PRO A 34 -14.76 13.31 11.04
C PRO A 34 -13.60 13.29 12.03
N ALA A 35 -13.64 14.15 13.04
CA ALA A 35 -12.57 14.29 14.04
C ALA A 35 -12.60 13.21 15.14
N THR A 36 -13.60 12.35 15.13
CA THR A 36 -13.85 11.33 16.17
C THR A 36 -13.91 9.93 15.57
N CYS A 37 -13.57 8.93 16.37
CA CYS A 37 -13.71 7.54 15.97
C CYS A 37 -15.19 7.18 15.70
N PRO A 38 -15.49 6.57 14.53
CA PRO A 38 -16.77 5.90 14.32
C PRO A 38 -17.06 4.90 15.43
N GLN A 39 -18.33 4.74 15.81
CA GLN A 39 -18.69 3.80 16.90
C GLN A 39 -18.64 2.34 16.46
N ARG A 40 -18.63 2.08 15.15
CA ARG A 40 -18.58 0.74 14.55
C ARG A 40 -17.70 0.74 13.31
N TRP A 41 -17.11 -0.42 13.04
CA TRP A 41 -16.52 -0.77 11.76
C TRP A 41 -17.64 -1.16 10.79
N ASP A 42 -17.74 -0.44 9.67
CA ASP A 42 -18.84 -0.56 8.71
C ASP A 42 -18.35 -1.11 7.36
N SER A 43 -17.62 -2.22 7.40
CA SER A 43 -17.18 -2.95 6.23
C SER A 43 -16.89 -4.40 6.56
N ASP A 44 -17.13 -5.29 5.60
CA ASP A 44 -16.70 -6.68 5.69
C ASP A 44 -15.24 -6.85 5.23
N ASP A 45 -14.57 -5.77 4.79
CA ASP A 45 -13.15 -5.78 4.44
C ASP A 45 -12.27 -5.58 5.68
N ILE A 46 -11.18 -6.36 5.77
CA ILE A 46 -10.26 -6.35 6.91
C ILE A 46 -9.22 -5.25 6.68
N GLY A 47 -9.29 -4.20 7.50
CA GLY A 47 -8.45 -3.01 7.37
C GLY A 47 -8.81 -2.10 6.19
N GLY A 48 -9.73 -2.50 5.31
CA GLY A 48 -10.02 -1.79 4.06
C GLY A 48 -11.04 -0.65 4.14
N TRP A 49 -11.57 -0.31 5.31
CA TRP A 49 -12.68 0.65 5.40
C TRP A 49 -12.24 2.07 5.72
N VAL A 50 -12.16 2.94 4.71
CA VAL A 50 -12.00 4.40 4.88
C VAL A 50 -12.62 5.16 3.70
N PRO A 51 -13.09 6.41 3.91
CA PRO A 51 -13.44 7.27 2.79
C PRO A 51 -12.19 7.61 1.95
N ALA A 52 -12.37 7.81 0.65
CA ALA A 52 -11.30 8.25 -0.24
C ALA A 52 -10.70 9.59 0.21
N ALA A 53 -9.37 9.69 0.18
CA ALA A 53 -8.61 10.87 0.64
C ALA A 53 -8.46 11.94 -0.45
N ALA A 54 -9.48 12.14 -1.29
CA ALA A 54 -9.38 12.85 -2.58
C ALA A 54 -8.86 14.30 -2.52
N ASP A 55 -8.97 14.99 -1.37
CA ASP A 55 -8.64 16.42 -1.26
C ASP A 55 -7.21 16.70 -0.75
N ILE A 56 -6.34 15.69 -0.74
CA ILE A 56 -4.94 15.82 -0.30
C ILE A 56 -4.01 15.42 -1.45
N ASP A 57 -3.09 16.31 -1.80
CA ASP A 57 -2.09 16.03 -2.84
C ASP A 57 -1.19 14.86 -2.45
N GLY A 58 -0.95 13.94 -3.39
CA GLY A 58 -0.03 12.81 -3.19
C GLY A 58 -0.66 11.54 -2.58
N VAL A 59 -2.00 11.48 -2.46
CA VAL A 59 -2.71 10.33 -1.86
C VAL A 59 -2.78 9.11 -2.75
N GLU A 60 -2.53 9.25 -4.05
CA GLU A 60 -2.44 8.14 -5.01
C GLU A 60 -1.07 7.44 -4.89
N GLU A 61 -0.03 8.18 -4.53
CA GLU A 61 1.37 7.72 -4.45
C GLU A 61 1.83 7.42 -3.02
N SER A 62 1.02 7.75 -2.02
CA SER A 62 1.34 7.57 -0.61
C SER A 62 0.12 7.38 0.27
N LEU A 63 0.20 6.45 1.23
CA LEU A 63 -0.86 6.27 2.23
C LEU A 63 -1.06 7.51 3.11
N VAL A 64 0.03 8.24 3.42
CA VAL A 64 0.01 9.43 4.27
C VAL A 64 0.99 10.49 3.72
N PRO A 65 0.62 11.27 2.70
CA PRO A 65 1.48 12.31 2.16
C PRO A 65 1.71 13.45 3.16
N GLY A 66 2.81 14.20 2.97
CA GLY A 66 3.09 15.41 3.76
C GLY A 66 3.55 15.15 5.20
N SER A 67 3.16 16.04 6.12
CA SER A 67 3.62 16.04 7.52
C SER A 67 2.48 16.35 8.48
N PRO A 68 1.68 15.34 8.85
CA PRO A 68 0.60 15.52 9.82
C PRO A 68 1.17 15.79 11.22
N VAL A 69 0.40 16.53 12.01
CA VAL A 69 0.73 16.97 13.38
C VAL A 69 0.04 16.13 14.45
N LYS A 70 -0.94 15.31 14.08
CA LYS A 70 -1.70 14.47 15.00
C LYS A 70 -2.18 13.21 14.29
N ALA A 71 -2.11 12.08 14.99
CA ALA A 71 -2.69 10.81 14.57
C ALA A 71 -3.67 10.31 15.65
N LEU A 72 -4.94 10.11 15.30
CA LEU A 72 -5.95 9.47 16.17
C LEU A 72 -6.17 8.04 15.71
N ILE A 73 -5.79 7.07 16.54
CA ILE A 73 -5.97 5.64 16.29
C ILE A 73 -7.24 5.17 16.99
N CYS A 74 -8.11 4.48 16.26
CA CYS A 74 -9.37 3.87 16.73
C CYS A 74 -9.25 2.36 16.56
N ALA A 75 -9.59 1.58 17.58
CA ALA A 75 -9.45 0.13 17.57
C ALA A 75 -10.80 -0.59 17.62
N TYR A 76 -10.96 -1.59 16.74
CA TYR A 76 -12.18 -2.37 16.57
C TYR A 76 -11.83 -3.87 16.59
N PRO A 77 -11.73 -4.47 17.79
CA PRO A 77 -11.41 -5.89 17.92
C PRO A 77 -12.58 -6.76 17.44
N GLY A 78 -12.24 -7.86 16.78
CA GLY A 78 -13.18 -8.79 16.16
C GLY A 78 -12.52 -10.13 15.81
N ASP A 79 -13.08 -10.79 14.80
CA ASP A 79 -12.63 -12.08 14.30
C ASP A 79 -12.63 -12.05 12.76
N ASN A 80 -11.53 -12.48 12.14
CA ASN A 80 -11.36 -12.38 10.70
C ASN A 80 -12.29 -13.31 9.88
N THR A 81 -13.00 -14.24 10.52
CA THR A 81 -13.99 -15.09 9.86
C THR A 81 -15.37 -14.44 9.73
N ARG A 82 -15.61 -13.34 10.46
CA ARG A 82 -16.87 -12.58 10.45
C ARG A 82 -16.59 -11.07 10.59
N PRO A 83 -15.88 -10.48 9.62
CA PRO A 83 -15.62 -9.04 9.62
C PRO A 83 -16.94 -8.27 9.47
N GLY A 84 -16.92 -6.99 9.87
CA GLY A 84 -18.06 -6.09 9.75
C GLY A 84 -18.97 -6.17 10.95
N ARG A 85 -19.11 -5.03 11.67
CA ARG A 85 -19.88 -4.79 12.92
C ARG A 85 -19.05 -4.78 14.21
N GLU A 86 -17.72 -4.81 14.12
CA GLU A 86 -16.85 -4.61 15.27
C GLU A 86 -17.18 -3.26 15.93
N ARG A 87 -17.25 -3.26 17.27
CA ARG A 87 -17.52 -2.04 18.05
C ARG A 87 -16.22 -1.35 18.40
N LEU A 88 -16.26 -0.02 18.48
CA LEU A 88 -15.14 0.75 18.98
C LEU A 88 -14.81 0.29 20.41
N ALA A 89 -13.59 -0.23 20.61
CA ALA A 89 -13.10 -0.60 21.93
C ALA A 89 -12.39 0.56 22.64
N GLY A 90 -11.81 1.48 21.86
CA GLY A 90 -11.10 2.62 22.40
C GLY A 90 -10.35 3.40 21.33
N SER A 91 -9.74 4.50 21.76
CA SER A 91 -8.92 5.34 20.88
C SER A 91 -7.66 5.83 21.58
N ARG A 92 -6.66 6.21 20.78
CA ARG A 92 -5.44 6.83 21.25
C ARG A 92 -4.98 7.91 20.30
N THR A 93 -4.61 9.07 20.84
CA THR A 93 -4.00 10.15 20.07
C THR A 93 -2.48 10.10 20.22
N LEU A 94 -1.77 10.28 19.12
CA LEU A 94 -0.34 10.55 19.06
C LEU A 94 -0.14 11.96 18.50
N THR A 95 0.51 12.85 19.25
CA THR A 95 0.96 14.17 18.74
C THR A 95 2.41 14.08 18.31
N ASP A 96 3.28 13.66 19.23
CA ASP A 96 4.74 13.74 19.05
C ASP A 96 5.31 12.60 18.20
N GLN A 97 4.45 11.68 17.76
CA GLN A 97 4.79 10.52 16.94
C GLN A 97 4.01 10.49 15.61
N ALA A 98 3.10 11.45 15.38
CA ALA A 98 2.26 11.46 14.18
C ALA A 98 3.09 11.53 12.90
N SER A 99 4.08 12.42 12.85
CA SER A 99 4.94 12.58 11.66
C SER A 99 5.87 11.39 11.46
N ALA A 100 6.34 10.74 12.54
CA ALA A 100 7.14 9.52 12.44
C ALA A 100 6.31 8.36 11.87
N MET A 101 5.08 8.19 12.37
CA MET A 101 4.13 7.19 11.87
C MET A 101 3.78 7.45 10.39
N ALA A 102 3.41 8.68 10.06
CA ALA A 102 3.09 9.08 8.69
C ALA A 102 4.25 8.80 7.73
N ARG A 103 5.47 9.21 8.09
CA ARG A 103 6.66 8.97 7.28
C ARG A 103 6.89 7.48 7.03
N ASP A 104 6.76 6.65 8.06
CA ASP A 104 7.04 5.21 7.92
C ASP A 104 5.94 4.52 7.08
N LEU A 105 4.67 4.93 7.20
CA LEU A 105 3.59 4.47 6.33
C LEU A 105 3.72 4.99 4.89
N ALA A 106 4.24 6.20 4.70
CA ALA A 106 4.48 6.80 3.39
C ALA A 106 5.59 6.07 2.59
N TYR A 107 6.41 5.27 3.27
CA TYR A 107 7.40 4.41 2.64
C TYR A 107 6.87 3.05 2.20
N LEU A 108 5.64 2.69 2.56
CA LEU A 108 5.05 1.45 2.08
C LEU A 108 4.76 1.57 0.58
N PRO A 109 4.98 0.51 -0.20
CA PRO A 109 4.65 0.52 -1.60
C PRO A 109 3.14 0.51 -1.76
N VAL A 110 2.65 1.43 -2.58
CA VAL A 110 1.23 1.48 -2.93
C VAL A 110 1.03 0.85 -4.29
N ALA A 111 -0.12 0.21 -4.47
CA ALA A 111 -0.60 -0.22 -5.76
C ALA A 111 -1.96 0.43 -6.02
N GLY A 112 -2.15 0.97 -7.23
CA GLY A 112 -3.43 1.55 -7.66
C GLY A 112 -4.51 0.49 -7.93
N ALA A 113 -4.12 -0.77 -8.09
CA ALA A 113 -5.03 -1.92 -8.16
C ALA A 113 -4.67 -2.93 -7.08
N ASP A 114 -5.69 -3.61 -6.55
CA ASP A 114 -5.55 -4.65 -5.55
C ASP A 114 -4.81 -5.86 -6.14
N VAL A 115 -3.48 -5.89 -5.98
CA VAL A 115 -2.67 -7.05 -6.35
C VAL A 115 -2.93 -8.10 -5.28
N GLY A 116 -3.93 -8.95 -5.50
CA GLY A 116 -4.29 -10.00 -4.56
C GLY A 116 -3.05 -10.77 -4.11
N HIS A 117 -2.89 -10.93 -2.80
CA HIS A 117 -1.85 -11.77 -2.22
C HIS A 117 -2.49 -13.01 -1.60
N GLY A 118 -1.88 -14.18 -1.85
CA GLY A 118 -2.39 -15.44 -1.33
C GLY A 118 -2.26 -15.49 0.19
N CYS A 119 -3.40 -15.61 0.88
CA CYS A 119 -3.48 -15.69 2.33
C CYS A 119 -3.93 -17.07 2.77
N THR A 120 -3.42 -17.53 3.91
CA THR A 120 -4.01 -18.71 4.55
C THR A 120 -5.43 -18.40 4.97
N ALA A 121 -6.32 -19.40 4.97
CA ALA A 121 -7.68 -19.25 5.47
C ALA A 121 -7.76 -19.48 6.99
N MET A 122 -6.74 -19.08 7.76
CA MET A 122 -6.70 -19.32 9.20
C MET A 122 -7.66 -18.35 9.90
N GLY A 123 -8.69 -18.91 10.54
CA GLY A 123 -9.60 -18.14 11.38
C GLY A 123 -8.94 -17.75 12.70
N GLY A 124 -9.20 -16.53 13.18
CA GLY A 124 -8.72 -16.10 14.49
C GLY A 124 -8.97 -14.64 14.82
N PRO A 125 -8.44 -14.21 15.99
CA PRO A 125 -8.58 -12.84 16.46
C PRO A 125 -8.04 -11.83 15.45
N MET A 126 -8.76 -10.73 15.32
CA MET A 126 -8.39 -9.61 14.47
C MET A 126 -8.68 -8.30 15.20
N THR A 127 -7.94 -7.25 14.88
CA THR A 127 -8.31 -5.89 15.24
C THR A 127 -8.19 -5.00 14.02
N ASN A 128 -9.33 -4.44 13.59
CA ASN A 128 -9.36 -3.38 12.61
C ASN A 128 -8.97 -2.05 13.27
N TYR A 129 -8.26 -1.22 12.51
CA TYR A 129 -7.79 0.10 12.93
C TYR A 129 -8.21 1.16 11.93
N LEU A 130 -8.70 2.29 12.46
CA LEU A 130 -8.81 3.55 11.71
C LEU A 130 -7.82 4.55 12.30
N ILE A 131 -7.01 5.18 11.47
CA ILE A 131 -6.01 6.15 11.88
C ILE A 131 -6.27 7.46 11.16
N ARG A 132 -6.72 8.49 11.88
CA ARG A 132 -6.90 9.83 11.32
C ARG A 132 -5.63 10.62 11.44
N PHE A 133 -5.07 11.05 10.33
CA PHE A 133 -3.97 12.01 10.30
C PHE A 133 -4.52 13.43 10.09
N ALA A 134 -4.20 14.35 10.99
CA ALA A 134 -4.58 15.76 10.89
C ALA A 134 -3.37 16.62 10.52
N TYR A 135 -3.57 17.58 9.62
CA TYR A 135 -2.54 18.47 9.10
C TYR A 135 -2.65 19.87 9.72
N PRO A 136 -1.57 20.69 9.67
CA PRO A 136 -1.58 22.05 10.22
C PRO A 136 -2.64 22.98 9.62
N ASP A 137 -3.00 22.75 8.35
CA ASP A 137 -3.98 23.54 7.59
C ASP A 137 -5.44 23.15 7.86
N GLY A 138 -5.68 22.22 8.79
CA GLY A 138 -7.01 21.74 9.16
C GLY A 138 -7.51 20.54 8.33
N ARG A 139 -6.82 20.18 7.23
CA ARG A 139 -7.15 18.97 6.47
C ARG A 139 -6.86 17.71 7.28
N ALA A 140 -7.48 16.61 6.86
CA ALA A 140 -7.23 15.29 7.44
C ALA A 140 -7.56 14.17 6.45
N LEU A 141 -6.98 12.99 6.68
CA LEU A 141 -7.36 11.74 6.02
C LEU A 141 -7.50 10.63 7.04
N TRP A 142 -8.19 9.56 6.65
CA TRP A 142 -8.20 8.29 7.38
C TRP A 142 -7.30 7.28 6.66
N VAL A 143 -6.61 6.47 7.44
CA VAL A 143 -5.97 5.23 6.99
C VAL A 143 -6.63 4.06 7.71
N GLY A 144 -7.12 3.08 6.94
CA GLY A 144 -7.60 1.81 7.43
C GLY A 144 -6.45 0.80 7.46
N ALA A 145 -6.40 -0.04 8.50
CA ALA A 145 -5.43 -1.12 8.62
C ALA A 145 -5.98 -2.24 9.53
N ALA A 146 -5.29 -3.38 9.62
CA ALA A 146 -5.63 -4.42 10.59
C ALA A 146 -4.40 -5.15 11.16
N GLU A 147 -4.55 -5.72 12.35
CA GLU A 147 -3.70 -6.80 12.87
C GLU A 147 -4.52 -8.08 12.94
N GLU A 148 -4.08 -9.13 12.25
CA GLU A 148 -4.77 -10.43 12.25
C GLU A 148 -3.81 -11.61 11.99
N VAL A 149 -4.32 -12.83 12.21
CA VAL A 149 -3.50 -14.04 12.29
C VAL A 149 -2.84 -14.47 10.97
N ASN A 150 -3.41 -14.13 9.82
CA ASN A 150 -2.84 -14.45 8.50
C ASN A 150 -1.80 -13.43 8.02
N ARG A 151 -1.70 -12.26 8.67
CA ARG A 151 -0.87 -11.11 8.27
C ARG A 151 -1.19 -10.56 6.88
N CYS A 152 -2.47 -10.53 6.55
CA CYS A 152 -3.03 -10.23 5.25
C CYS A 152 -3.95 -9.01 5.23
N GLY A 153 -4.17 -8.39 6.39
CA GLY A 153 -4.91 -7.13 6.46
C GLY A 153 -4.25 -6.08 5.56
N ARG A 154 -5.05 -5.45 4.71
CA ARG A 154 -4.63 -4.34 3.87
C ARG A 154 -4.42 -3.09 4.71
N ILE A 155 -3.60 -2.18 4.21
CA ILE A 155 -3.58 -0.78 4.64
C ILE A 155 -3.97 0.13 3.46
N THR A 156 -4.87 1.10 3.69
CA THR A 156 -5.43 1.94 2.63
C THR A 156 -5.82 3.31 3.15
N ASN A 157 -5.73 4.35 2.32
CA ASN A 157 -6.30 5.68 2.58
C ASN A 157 -7.61 5.92 1.80
N GLY A 158 -8.17 4.87 1.20
CA GLY A 158 -9.38 4.90 0.39
C GLY A 158 -9.15 5.28 -1.08
N THR A 159 -7.96 5.78 -1.41
CA THR A 159 -7.53 6.10 -2.78
C THR A 159 -6.43 5.15 -3.24
N ALA A 160 -5.41 4.93 -2.41
CA ALA A 160 -4.30 4.01 -2.63
C ALA A 160 -4.27 2.93 -1.54
N SER A 161 -3.74 1.77 -1.91
CA SER A 161 -3.63 0.63 -1.00
C SER A 161 -2.26 -0.01 -1.02
N SER A 162 -1.89 -0.65 0.09
CA SER A 162 -0.68 -1.45 0.22
C SER A 162 -0.99 -2.80 0.86
N ASN A 163 -0.31 -3.83 0.38
CA ASN A 163 -0.32 -5.17 0.96
C ASN A 163 0.71 -5.33 2.10
N SER A 164 1.45 -4.27 2.42
CA SER A 164 2.40 -4.30 3.52
C SER A 164 1.72 -4.42 4.87
N TYR A 165 2.25 -5.31 5.71
CA TYR A 165 1.64 -5.61 7.00
C TYR A 165 2.24 -4.76 8.13
N ALA A 166 1.47 -3.77 8.60
CA ALA A 166 1.86 -2.85 9.68
C ALA A 166 1.15 -3.12 11.02
N GLY A 167 0.28 -4.13 11.09
CA GLY A 167 -0.59 -4.41 12.25
C GLY A 167 0.10 -4.34 13.61
N PRO A 168 1.18 -5.11 13.87
CA PRO A 168 1.86 -5.11 15.17
C PRO A 168 2.41 -3.74 15.60
N ALA A 169 2.87 -2.92 14.65
CA ALA A 169 3.36 -1.58 14.94
C ALA A 169 2.19 -0.64 15.32
N ILE A 170 1.07 -0.75 14.61
CA ILE A 170 -0.16 0.01 14.89
C ILE A 170 -0.73 -0.39 16.26
N THR A 171 -0.77 -1.68 16.58
CA THR A 171 -1.20 -2.19 17.88
C THR A 171 -0.32 -1.69 19.00
N THR A 172 1.00 -1.66 18.80
CA THR A 172 1.95 -1.10 19.77
C THR A 172 1.69 0.39 19.99
N ALA A 173 1.48 1.14 18.91
CA ALA A 173 1.15 2.56 18.97
C ALA A 173 -0.18 2.82 19.70
N TYR A 174 -1.20 2.01 19.44
CA TYR A 174 -2.48 2.07 20.15
C TYR A 174 -2.36 1.71 21.64
N LYS A 175 -1.65 0.63 21.99
CA LYS A 175 -1.56 0.15 23.39
C LYS A 175 -0.61 0.98 24.25
N ASN A 176 0.49 1.46 23.65
CA ASN A 176 1.61 2.06 24.38
C ASN A 176 1.82 3.56 24.07
N GLY A 177 1.16 4.10 23.03
CA GLY A 177 1.32 5.51 22.66
C GLY A 177 2.64 5.81 21.97
N ILE A 178 3.34 4.77 21.52
CA ILE A 178 4.67 4.87 20.92
C ILE A 178 4.60 4.24 19.55
N TRP A 179 4.87 5.03 18.51
CA TRP A 179 5.06 4.49 17.18
C TRP A 179 6.48 3.94 17.07
N ARG A 180 6.58 2.64 16.81
CA ARG A 180 7.87 2.00 16.54
C ARG A 180 7.64 0.91 15.51
N PRO A 181 8.16 1.05 14.28
CA PRO A 181 8.21 -0.05 13.34
C PRO A 181 8.91 -1.23 14.01
N VAL A 182 8.33 -2.42 13.88
CA VAL A 182 8.93 -3.64 14.42
C VAL A 182 9.92 -4.15 13.38
N PRO A 183 11.24 -4.00 13.58
CA PRO A 183 12.18 -4.60 12.65
C PRO A 183 12.02 -6.12 12.71
N PRO A 184 12.20 -6.81 11.57
CA PRO A 184 12.19 -8.25 11.57
C PRO A 184 13.32 -8.81 12.42
N GLU A 185 13.06 -9.88 13.17
CA GLU A 185 14.09 -10.59 13.95
C GLU A 185 15.24 -11.07 13.05
N ASP A 186 14.89 -11.51 11.84
CA ASP A 186 15.83 -11.87 10.79
C ASP A 186 15.54 -11.05 9.52
N PRO A 187 16.46 -10.16 9.08
CA PRO A 187 16.32 -9.42 7.82
C PRO A 187 16.08 -10.31 6.61
N CYS A 188 16.59 -11.55 6.62
CA CYS A 188 16.37 -12.52 5.55
C CYS A 188 14.95 -13.09 5.50
N ARG A 189 14.13 -12.81 6.52
CA ARG A 189 12.73 -13.24 6.65
C ARG A 189 11.78 -12.07 6.87
N GLY A 190 12.31 -10.85 6.88
CA GLY A 190 11.55 -9.64 7.14
C GLY A 190 10.82 -9.11 5.92
N PRO A 191 9.88 -8.18 6.12
CA PRO A 191 9.21 -7.49 5.01
C PRO A 191 10.26 -6.74 4.16
N GLY A 192 9.93 -6.56 2.88
CA GLY A 192 10.84 -6.00 1.88
C GLY A 192 10.24 -4.84 1.15
N ASP A 193 9.33 -4.14 1.81
CA ASP A 193 8.32 -3.36 1.15
C ASP A 193 8.72 -1.88 1.21
N ARG A 194 9.03 -1.32 0.04
CA ARG A 194 9.50 0.04 -0.13
C ARG A 194 8.79 0.70 -1.30
N ARG A 195 8.32 1.93 -1.10
CA ARG A 195 7.72 2.78 -2.14
C ARG A 195 8.58 2.84 -3.41
N GLY A 196 7.91 2.74 -4.56
CA GLY A 196 8.53 2.65 -5.88
C GLY A 196 8.80 1.22 -6.34
N GLN A 197 8.47 0.21 -5.53
CA GLN A 197 8.58 -1.21 -5.94
C GLN A 197 7.53 -1.65 -6.97
N ASP A 198 6.48 -0.85 -7.12
CA ASP A 198 5.48 -0.91 -8.18
C ASP A 198 6.02 -0.45 -9.55
N GLU A 199 7.07 0.36 -9.57
CA GLU A 199 7.69 0.88 -10.80
C GLU A 199 9.04 0.21 -11.12
N LEU A 200 9.82 -0.15 -10.09
CA LEU A 200 11.17 -0.70 -10.21
C LEU A 200 11.36 -1.87 -9.25
N LEU A 201 12.10 -2.91 -9.65
CA LEU A 201 12.43 -4.03 -8.74
C LEU A 201 13.14 -3.54 -7.47
N VAL A 202 14.03 -2.55 -7.59
CA VAL A 202 14.81 -1.94 -6.50
C VAL A 202 14.82 -0.41 -6.63
N PRO A 203 13.89 0.32 -5.96
CA PRO A 203 13.75 1.76 -6.16
C PRO A 203 14.83 2.60 -5.49
N GLY A 204 15.17 3.75 -6.10
CA GLY A 204 16.08 4.74 -5.51
C GLY A 204 17.56 4.34 -5.56
N ARG A 205 18.32 4.62 -4.48
CA ARG A 205 19.78 4.42 -4.43
C ARG A 205 20.19 3.63 -3.18
N PRO A 206 20.28 2.29 -3.27
CA PRO A 206 20.63 1.49 -2.10
C PRO A 206 22.04 1.81 -1.58
N GLY A 207 22.19 1.66 -0.27
CA GLY A 207 23.42 1.90 0.48
C GLY A 207 24.20 0.63 0.80
N ARG A 208 23.53 -0.53 0.86
CA ARG A 208 24.13 -1.83 1.18
C ARG A 208 23.24 -2.95 0.65
N LEU A 209 23.85 -4.10 0.35
CA LEU A 209 23.14 -5.31 -0.06
C LEU A 209 23.43 -6.43 0.95
N THR A 210 22.39 -7.12 1.41
CA THR A 210 22.50 -8.40 2.10
C THR A 210 21.92 -9.48 1.19
N VAL A 211 22.72 -10.48 0.84
CA VAL A 211 22.28 -11.66 0.09
C VAL A 211 22.04 -12.78 1.07
N CYS A 212 20.81 -13.26 1.13
CA CYS A 212 20.36 -14.35 1.97
C CYS A 212 20.11 -15.58 1.10
N ARG A 213 20.63 -16.74 1.52
CA ARG A 213 20.41 -18.01 0.85
C ARG A 213 19.65 -18.94 1.77
N ASP A 214 18.56 -19.52 1.27
CA ASP A 214 17.79 -20.48 2.05
C ASP A 214 18.56 -21.78 2.29
N ALA A 215 18.68 -22.16 3.56
CA ALA A 215 19.25 -23.43 4.00
C ALA A 215 18.21 -24.19 4.84
N THR A 216 17.80 -25.39 4.41
CA THR A 216 16.76 -26.22 5.06
C THR A 216 17.05 -26.57 6.51
N TYR A 217 18.31 -26.50 6.95
CA TYR A 217 18.73 -27.02 8.26
C TYR A 217 19.65 -26.09 9.04
N SER A 218 19.92 -24.88 8.53
CA SER A 218 20.78 -23.90 9.20
C SER A 218 19.94 -22.74 9.70
N ARG A 219 19.96 -22.53 11.03
CA ARG A 219 19.49 -21.30 11.66
C ARG A 219 20.70 -20.61 12.27
N PRO A 220 21.02 -19.36 11.88
CA PRO A 220 20.34 -18.50 10.89
C PRO A 220 20.63 -18.89 9.42
N PRO A 221 19.85 -18.40 8.43
CA PRO A 221 20.19 -18.56 7.01
C PRO A 221 21.58 -17.99 6.70
N TYR A 222 22.27 -18.58 5.74
CA TYR A 222 23.54 -18.04 5.29
C TYR A 222 23.32 -16.67 4.69
N ARG A 223 24.13 -15.70 5.11
CA ARG A 223 24.04 -14.31 4.65
C ARG A 223 25.41 -13.73 4.35
N LYS A 224 25.48 -12.96 3.27
CA LYS A 224 26.68 -12.21 2.88
C LYS A 224 26.31 -10.75 2.64
N ARG A 225 27.06 -9.84 3.26
CA ARG A 225 26.87 -8.39 3.09
C ARG A 225 27.85 -7.85 2.07
N HIS A 226 27.37 -6.91 1.26
CA HIS A 226 28.13 -6.23 0.23
C HIS A 226 27.97 -4.72 0.35
N ASN A 227 29.00 -4.00 -0.07
CA ASN A 227 29.05 -2.55 0.03
C ASN A 227 28.05 -1.86 -0.92
N ARG A 228 28.02 -0.53 -0.82
CA ARG A 228 27.18 0.36 -1.62
C ARG A 228 27.33 0.18 -3.12
N ASP A 229 28.55 0.01 -3.61
CA ASP A 229 28.81 0.01 -5.04
C ASP A 229 28.28 -1.29 -5.68
N ILE A 230 28.46 -2.43 -4.99
CA ILE A 230 27.85 -3.71 -5.39
C ILE A 230 26.31 -3.62 -5.33
N ALA A 231 25.77 -3.03 -4.26
CA ALA A 231 24.32 -2.88 -4.11
C ALA A 231 23.71 -2.07 -5.26
N ARG A 232 24.33 -0.95 -5.63
CA ARG A 232 23.87 -0.10 -6.73
C ARG A 232 24.03 -0.74 -8.09
N ALA A 233 25.15 -1.43 -8.33
CA ALA A 233 25.38 -2.15 -9.57
C ALA A 233 24.32 -3.24 -9.78
N LEU A 234 24.05 -4.06 -8.75
CA LEU A 234 23.03 -5.10 -8.84
C LEU A 234 21.62 -4.52 -8.99
N ALA A 235 21.29 -3.45 -8.26
CA ALA A 235 20.00 -2.77 -8.41
C ALA A 235 19.78 -2.25 -9.84
N ALA A 236 20.81 -1.66 -10.45
CA ALA A 236 20.74 -1.21 -11.84
C ALA A 236 20.52 -2.37 -12.82
N THR A 237 21.19 -3.51 -12.61
CA THR A 237 20.97 -4.72 -13.43
C THR A 237 19.55 -5.27 -13.27
N LEU A 238 19.00 -5.30 -12.05
CA LEU A 238 17.63 -5.77 -11.83
C LEU A 238 16.62 -4.82 -12.47
N ASN A 239 16.81 -3.50 -12.31
CA ASN A 239 15.90 -2.49 -12.85
C ASN A 239 15.99 -2.33 -14.37
N SER A 240 16.96 -2.95 -15.06
CA SER A 240 17.02 -2.98 -16.52
C SER A 240 16.30 -4.17 -17.14
N LEU A 241 15.71 -5.05 -16.32
CA LEU A 241 14.94 -6.19 -16.80
C LEU A 241 13.55 -5.75 -17.23
N ASP A 242 12.98 -6.45 -18.20
CA ASP A 242 11.57 -6.31 -18.53
C ASP A 242 10.72 -6.87 -17.40
N THR A 243 9.95 -5.99 -16.74
CA THR A 243 9.09 -6.35 -15.62
C THR A 243 7.62 -6.35 -16.00
N VAL A 244 6.87 -7.25 -15.41
CA VAL A 244 5.40 -7.28 -15.46
C VAL A 244 4.83 -7.18 -14.04
N PRO A 245 3.57 -6.75 -13.87
CA PRO A 245 2.88 -6.85 -12.58
C PRO A 245 2.96 -8.27 -12.02
N SER A 246 3.24 -8.38 -10.71
CA SER A 246 3.39 -9.65 -10.03
C SER A 246 2.04 -10.35 -9.88
N GLU A 247 1.97 -11.62 -10.27
CA GLU A 247 0.87 -12.51 -9.90
C GLU A 247 1.11 -13.21 -8.55
N ASN A 248 2.23 -12.91 -7.88
CA ASN A 248 2.70 -13.55 -6.64
C ASN A 248 2.82 -15.08 -6.72
N THR A 249 2.80 -15.62 -7.93
CA THR A 249 2.99 -17.03 -8.24
C THR A 249 4.04 -17.16 -9.34
N CYS A 250 4.52 -18.38 -9.56
CA CYS A 250 5.42 -18.66 -10.66
C CYS A 250 5.29 -20.13 -11.07
N LYS A 251 5.57 -20.43 -12.33
CA LYS A 251 5.51 -21.79 -12.86
C LYS A 251 6.80 -22.54 -12.50
N GLY A 252 6.66 -23.63 -11.74
CA GLY A 252 7.78 -24.51 -11.42
C GLY A 252 8.37 -25.15 -12.67
N LEU A 253 9.70 -25.09 -12.80
CA LEU A 253 10.46 -25.62 -13.95
C LEU A 253 11.00 -27.05 -13.71
N GLY A 254 10.57 -27.72 -12.63
CA GLY A 254 11.02 -29.05 -12.25
C GLY A 254 11.97 -29.06 -11.03
N ALA A 255 12.57 -30.22 -10.76
CA ALA A 255 13.41 -30.42 -9.58
C ALA A 255 14.81 -29.82 -9.79
N THR A 256 15.10 -28.69 -9.16
CA THR A 256 16.47 -28.21 -8.96
C THR A 256 16.81 -28.26 -7.47
N SER A 257 18.08 -28.51 -7.17
CA SER A 257 18.61 -28.42 -5.80
C SER A 257 18.94 -26.97 -5.38
N GLU A 258 18.91 -26.03 -6.33
CA GLU A 258 19.21 -24.61 -6.08
C GLU A 258 17.99 -23.90 -5.50
N ARG A 259 18.14 -23.50 -4.24
CA ARG A 259 17.09 -22.84 -3.46
C ARG A 259 17.03 -21.35 -3.70
N GLY A 260 15.93 -20.77 -3.22
CA GLY A 260 15.66 -19.35 -3.29
C GLY A 260 16.78 -18.49 -2.68
N ILE A 261 17.01 -17.34 -3.31
CA ILE A 261 17.87 -16.29 -2.81
C ILE A 261 16.98 -15.08 -2.52
N ARG A 262 17.18 -14.45 -1.37
CA ARG A 262 16.56 -13.17 -1.04
C ARG A 262 17.61 -12.09 -1.01
N LEU A 263 17.40 -11.04 -1.79
CA LEU A 263 18.24 -9.86 -1.85
C LEU A 263 17.58 -8.77 -1.01
N ILE A 264 18.29 -8.23 -0.01
CA ILE A 264 17.83 -7.12 0.83
C ILE A 264 18.70 -5.90 0.55
N PHE A 265 18.08 -4.85 0.02
CA PHE A 265 18.71 -3.59 -0.28
C PHE A 265 18.40 -2.58 0.83
N ASP A 266 19.41 -2.25 1.64
CA ASP A 266 19.27 -1.29 2.73
C ASP A 266 19.48 0.14 2.23
N TYR A 267 18.81 1.10 2.86
CA TYR A 267 18.90 2.52 2.56
C TYR A 267 19.32 3.32 3.81
N PRO A 268 19.88 4.53 3.63
CA PRO A 268 20.11 5.44 4.76
C PRO A 268 18.82 5.83 5.48
N GLU A 269 17.71 5.88 4.74
CA GLU A 269 16.40 6.28 5.25
C GLU A 269 15.29 5.36 4.72
N GLY A 270 14.30 5.11 5.59
CA GLY A 270 13.15 4.26 5.31
C GLY A 270 13.46 2.76 5.35
N PRO A 271 12.49 1.92 4.97
CA PRO A 271 12.63 0.47 4.96
C PRO A 271 13.55 -0.01 3.84
N ALA A 272 14.05 -1.24 4.00
CA ALA A 272 14.75 -1.94 2.95
C ALA A 272 13.79 -2.35 1.83
N ALA A 273 14.31 -2.48 0.61
CA ALA A 273 13.62 -3.16 -0.49
C ALA A 273 14.09 -4.62 -0.52
N ALA A 274 13.19 -5.58 -0.74
CA ALA A 274 13.57 -6.96 -0.97
C ALA A 274 13.19 -7.44 -2.37
N VAL A 275 14.02 -8.33 -2.91
CA VAL A 275 13.75 -9.08 -4.13
C VAL A 275 13.99 -10.55 -3.85
N ASN A 276 12.99 -11.38 -4.15
CA ASN A 276 13.08 -12.84 -4.06
C ASN A 276 13.46 -13.40 -5.43
N ILE A 277 14.37 -14.36 -5.43
CA ILE A 277 14.86 -15.05 -6.62
C ILE A 277 14.60 -16.54 -6.44
N SER A 278 13.64 -17.06 -7.20
CA SER A 278 13.27 -18.48 -7.22
C SER A 278 13.93 -19.15 -8.43
N MET A 279 15.07 -19.81 -8.20
CA MET A 279 15.92 -20.40 -9.25
C MET A 279 15.25 -21.51 -10.08
N ASN A 280 14.14 -22.06 -9.59
CA ASN A 280 13.37 -23.13 -10.23
C ASN A 280 12.01 -22.67 -10.75
N CYS A 281 11.83 -21.37 -10.99
CA CYS A 281 10.56 -20.79 -11.37
C CYS A 281 10.66 -19.84 -12.57
N ALA A 282 9.54 -19.65 -13.26
CA ALA A 282 9.35 -18.61 -14.27
C ALA A 282 8.01 -17.89 -14.04
N PRO A 283 7.98 -16.55 -13.89
CA PRO A 283 9.15 -15.67 -13.70
C PRO A 283 9.87 -15.98 -12.37
N ALA A 284 11.18 -15.80 -12.35
CA ALA A 284 12.04 -16.18 -11.22
C ALA A 284 12.25 -15.05 -10.22
N ILE A 285 12.18 -13.80 -10.67
CA ILE A 285 12.45 -12.61 -9.86
C ILE A 285 11.12 -11.99 -9.43
N ASN A 286 10.97 -11.69 -8.15
CA ASN A 286 9.74 -11.12 -7.60
C ASN A 286 10.04 -10.19 -6.40
N ASN A 287 9.56 -8.95 -6.44
CA ASN A 287 9.66 -8.00 -5.31
C ASN A 287 8.34 -7.84 -4.52
N GLY A 288 7.28 -8.58 -4.89
CA GLY A 288 5.92 -8.52 -4.35
C GLY A 288 4.92 -7.82 -5.28
N LEU A 289 5.39 -6.89 -6.12
CA LEU A 289 4.55 -6.07 -7.01
C LEU A 289 4.94 -6.19 -8.48
N LEU A 290 6.21 -6.48 -8.76
CA LEU A 290 6.77 -6.72 -10.08
C LEU A 290 7.47 -8.07 -10.13
N GLN A 291 7.39 -8.70 -11.30
CA GLN A 291 8.06 -9.94 -11.64
C GLN A 291 8.90 -9.79 -12.91
N ALA A 292 9.99 -10.53 -12.98
CA ALA A 292 10.85 -10.60 -14.17
C ALA A 292 11.47 -11.99 -14.35
N ASP A 293 11.85 -12.29 -15.59
CA ASP A 293 12.61 -13.50 -15.91
C ASP A 293 14.07 -13.39 -15.46
N LEU A 294 14.64 -14.53 -15.06
CA LEU A 294 16.04 -14.62 -14.66
C LEU A 294 16.88 -15.13 -15.82
N SER A 295 17.62 -14.24 -16.47
CA SER A 295 18.60 -14.62 -17.48
C SER A 295 19.85 -15.25 -16.85
N ALA A 296 20.55 -16.10 -17.61
CA ALA A 296 21.77 -16.75 -17.13
C ALA A 296 22.85 -15.76 -16.63
N PRO A 297 23.13 -14.62 -17.32
CA PRO A 297 24.11 -13.64 -16.82
C PRO A 297 23.75 -13.05 -15.45
N VAL A 298 22.46 -12.76 -15.22
CA VAL A 298 21.96 -12.23 -13.95
C VAL A 298 22.03 -13.29 -12.85
N ARG A 299 21.65 -14.53 -13.18
CA ARG A 299 21.80 -15.68 -12.27
C ARG A 299 23.24 -15.84 -11.79
N ASP A 300 24.20 -15.85 -12.72
CA ASP A 300 25.61 -16.02 -12.40
C ASP A 300 26.14 -14.87 -11.55
N GLN A 301 25.71 -13.63 -11.82
CA GLN A 301 26.05 -12.48 -10.99
C GLN A 301 25.53 -12.64 -9.56
N ILE A 302 24.27 -13.02 -9.39
CA ILE A 302 23.66 -13.24 -8.08
C ILE A 302 24.37 -14.37 -7.32
N LEU A 303 24.67 -15.49 -7.98
CA LEU A 303 25.34 -16.64 -7.36
C LEU A 303 26.77 -16.31 -6.90
N ARG A 304 27.51 -15.46 -7.62
CA ARG A 304 28.84 -14.97 -7.16
C ARG A 304 28.75 -14.12 -5.89
N LEU A 305 27.63 -13.41 -5.71
CA LEU A 305 27.37 -12.58 -4.53
C LEU A 305 26.77 -13.38 -3.37
N ALA A 306 26.21 -14.55 -3.64
CA ALA A 306 25.61 -15.40 -2.63
C ALA A 306 26.65 -15.96 -1.65
N PRO A 307 26.25 -16.26 -0.41
CA PRO A 307 27.04 -17.10 0.47
C PRO A 307 27.16 -18.53 -0.11
N PRO A 308 28.25 -19.25 0.20
CA PRO A 308 28.51 -20.59 -0.30
C PRO A 308 27.39 -21.59 0.04
#